data_AF-A0A7Y3M683-F1
#
_entry.id   AF-A0A7Y3M683-F1
#
_cell.length_a   1.000
_cell.length_b   1.000
_cell.length_c   1.000
_cell.angle_alpha   90.00
_cell.angle_beta   90.00
_cell.angle_gamma   90.00
#
_symmetry.space_group_name_H-M   'P 1'
#
loop_
_entity.id
_entity.type
_entity.pdbx_description
1 polymer ?
#
loop_
_entity_poly.entity_id
_entity_poly.type
_entity_poly.pdbx_seq_one_letter_code
_entity_poly.pdbx_strand_id
1 'polypeptide(L)' 'MRLLPQSTSLSFGAGLGRALGAVLGHRREIAMYNLRIAFPDWSEAERLRTLEASCRN' A
#
# COMPACT_ATOMS: atom_id res chain seq x y z
N MET A 1 -31.50 -4.93 -10.24
CA MET A 1 -30.05 -4.84 -10.02
C MET A 1 -29.38 -5.97 -10.80
N ARG A 2 -28.52 -5.65 -11.78
CA ARG A 2 -27.90 -6.67 -12.64
C ARG A 2 -26.69 -7.25 -11.88
N LEU A 3 -26.91 -8.39 -11.22
CA LEU A 3 -25.83 -9.19 -10.65
C LEU A 3 -24.97 -9.67 -11.81
N LEU A 4 -23.75 -9.14 -11.91
CA LEU A 4 -22.75 -9.70 -12.83
C LEU A 4 -22.55 -11.18 -12.47
N PRO A 5 -22.29 -12.05 -13.47
CA PRO A 5 -21.91 -13.43 -13.19
C PRO A 5 -20.79 -13.48 -12.15
N GLN A 6 -20.89 -14.40 -11.20
CA GLN A 6 -19.97 -14.50 -10.06
C GLN A 6 -18.49 -14.53 -10.50
N SER A 7 -18.19 -15.17 -11.63
CA SER A 7 -16.86 -15.22 -12.24
C SER A 7 -16.32 -13.85 -12.65
N THR A 8 -17.17 -12.96 -13.18
CA THR A 8 -16.82 -11.58 -13.54
C THR A 8 -16.53 -10.76 -12.29
N SER A 9 -17.35 -10.88 -11.25
CA SER A 9 -17.15 -10.18 -9.97
C SER A 9 -15.85 -10.61 -9.28
N LEU A 10 -15.55 -11.92 -9.27
CA LEU A 10 -14.30 -12.44 -8.72
C LEU A 10 -13.07 -11.99 -9.51
N SER A 11 -13.14 -12.03 -10.84
CA SER A 11 -12.03 -11.59 -11.71
C SER A 11 -11.76 -10.10 -11.53
N PHE A 12 -12.82 -9.28 -11.44
CA PHE A 12 -12.71 -7.87 -11.15
C PHE A 12 -12.08 -7.61 -9.78
N GLY A 13 -12.55 -8.29 -8.73
CA GLY A 13 -11.99 -8.18 -7.38
C GLY A 13 -10.51 -8.59 -7.32
N ALA A 14 -10.12 -9.67 -8.01
CA ALA A 14 -8.74 -10.12 -8.09
C ALA A 14 -7.83 -9.15 -8.86
N GLY A 15 -8.35 -8.52 -9.91
CA GLY A 15 -7.65 -7.46 -10.64
C GLY A 15 -7.45 -6.22 -9.78
N LEU A 16 -8.51 -5.78 -9.09
CA LEU A 16 -8.48 -4.65 -8.18
C LEU A 16 -7.50 -4.88 -7.02
N GLY A 17 -7.55 -6.06 -6.38
CA GLY A 17 -6.65 -6.42 -5.29
C GLY A 17 -5.18 -6.41 -5.72
N ARG A 18 -4.86 -6.94 -6.90
CA ARG A 18 -3.50 -6.91 -7.45
C ARG A 18 -3.04 -5.49 -7.76
N ALA A 19 -3.87 -4.68 -8.40
CA ALA A 19 -3.54 -3.29 -8.73
C ALA A 19 -3.31 -2.45 -7.46
N LEU A 20 -4.21 -2.57 -6.48
CA LEU A 20 -4.06 -1.89 -5.19
C LEU A 20 -2.82 -2.37 -4.44
N GLY A 21 -2.54 -3.67 -4.43
CA GLY A 21 -1.33 -4.23 -3.82
C GLY A 21 -0.05 -3.68 -4.45
N ALA A 22 0.01 -3.60 -5.78
CA ALA A 22 1.15 -3.03 -6.50
C ALA A 22 1.33 -1.53 -6.21
N VAL A 23 0.25 -0.75 -6.25
CA VAL A 23 0.30 0.69 -5.98
C VAL A 23 0.68 0.98 -4.52
N LEU A 24 0.13 0.24 -3.56
CA LEU A 24 0.48 0.37 -2.15
C LEU A 24 1.92 -0.04 -1.88
N GLY A 25 2.41 -1.10 -2.51
CA GLY A 25 3.81 -1.52 -2.44
C GLY A 25 4.76 -0.42 -2.94
N HIS A 26 4.50 0.11 -4.13
CA HIS A 26 5.31 1.19 -4.70
C HIS A 26 5.29 2.47 -3.85
N ARG A 27 4.12 2.85 -3.31
CA ARG A 27 4.00 4.00 -2.40
C ARG A 27 4.77 3.78 -1.10
N ARG A 28 4.78 2.56 -0.57
CA ARG A 28 5.53 2.21 0.64
C ARG A 28 7.04 2.36 0.43
N GLU A 29 7.57 1.93 -0.71
CA GLU A 29 9.00 2.09 -1.05
C GLU A 29 9.40 3.56 -1.13
N ILE A 30 8.62 4.38 -1.84
CA ILE A 30 8.86 5.82 -1.94
C ILE A 30 8.79 6.48 -0.57
N ALA A 31 7.79 6.14 0.24
CA ALA A 31 7.65 6.71 1.57
C ALA A 31 8.81 6.32 2.50
N MET A 32 9.27 5.06 2.45
CA MET A 32 10.47 4.63 3.19
C MET A 32 11.72 5.35 2.71
N TYR A 33 11.89 5.53 1.40
CA TYR A 33 13.00 6.29 0.83
C TYR A 33 12.98 7.75 1.35
N ASN A 34 11.83 8.41 1.30
CA ASN A 34 11.66 9.76 1.83
C ASN A 34 11.95 9.84 3.33
N LEU A 35 11.54 8.85 4.12
CA LEU A 35 11.84 8.80 5.55
C LEU A 35 13.34 8.58 5.83
N ARG A 36 14.07 7.88 4.96
CA ARG A 36 15.54 7.76 5.07
C ARG A 36 16.24 9.08 4.84
N ILE A 37 15.73 9.89 3.91
CA ILE A 37 16.26 11.24 3.65
C ILE A 37 15.89 12.21 4.78
N ALA A 38 14.63 12.23 5.19
CA ALA A 38 14.12 13.19 6.17
C ALA A 38 14.59 12.90 7.60
N PHE A 39 14.79 11.62 7.94
CA PHE A 39 15.17 11.16 9.27
C PHE A 39 16.36 10.20 9.20
N PRO A 40 17.57 10.68 8.87
CA PRO A 40 18.74 9.82 8.65
C PRO A 40 19.20 9.10 9.93
N ASP A 41 19.03 9.72 11.09
CA ASP A 41 19.48 9.18 12.38
C ASP A 41 18.52 8.13 12.98
N TRP A 42 17.32 7.98 12.39
CA TRP A 42 16.35 7.01 12.86
C TRP A 42 16.75 5.59 12.46
N SER A 43 16.45 4.63 13.34
CA SER A 43 16.46 3.23 12.99
C SER A 43 15.40 2.92 11.93
N GLU A 44 15.59 1.82 11.20
CA GLU A 44 14.60 1.35 10.23
C GLU A 44 13.24 1.06 10.89
N ALA A 45 13.25 0.57 12.14
CA ALA A 45 12.04 0.31 12.92
C ALA A 45 11.26 1.59 13.26
N GLU A 46 11.93 2.71 13.53
CA GLU A 46 11.27 4.00 13.78
C GLU A 46 10.64 4.57 12.51
N ARG A 47 11.33 4.49 11.37
CA ARG A 47 10.77 4.87 10.07
C ARG A 47 9.56 4.00 9.72
N LEU A 48 9.65 2.69 9.95
CA LEU A 48 8.56 1.77 9.68
C LEU A 48 7.32 2.08 10.54
N ARG A 49 7.49 2.26 11.85
CA ARG A 49 6.39 2.62 12.77
C ARG A 49 5.71 3.93 12.36
N THR A 50 6.50 4.91 11.93
CA THR A 50 5.98 6.21 11.46
C THR A 50 5.21 6.06 10.16
N LEU A 51 5.71 5.28 9.21
CA LEU A 51 5.01 4.98 7.97
C LEU A 51 3.66 4.30 8.23
N GLU A 52 3.65 3.29 9.09
CA GLU A 52 2.42 2.59 9.48
C GLU A 52 1.41 3.50 10.18
N ALA A 53 1.87 4.40 11.05
CA ALA A 53 1.01 5.40 11.68
C ALA A 53 0.39 6.36 10.65
N SER A 54 1.18 6.80 9.67
CA SER A 54 0.73 7.69 8.59
C SER A 54 -0.33 7.03 7.69
N CYS A 55 -0.19 5.74 7.38
CA CYS A 55 -1.18 5.01 6.57
C CYS A 55 -2.49 4.67 7.30
N ARG A 56 -2.55 4.83 8.63
CA ARG A 56 -3.76 4.60 9.44
C ARG A 56 -4.60 5.86 9.65
N ASN A 57 -4.08 7.05 9.31
CA ASN A 57 -4.80 8.33 9.32
C ASN A 57 -5.48 8.62 7.99
#